data_AF-A0A561CJZ2-F1
#
_entry.id   AF-A0A561CJZ2-F1
#
_cell.length_a   1.000
_cell.length_b   1.000
_cell.length_c   1.000
_cell.angle_alpha   90.00
_cell.angle_beta   90.00
_cell.angle_gamma   90.00
#
_symmetry.space_group_name_H-M   'P 1'
#
loop_
_entity.id
_entity.type
_entity.pdbx_description
1 polymer ?
#
loop_
_entity_poly.entity_id
_entity_poly.type
_entity_poly.pdbx_seq_one_letter_code
_entity_poly.pdbx_strand_id
1 'polypeptide(L)'
;MKSNKQRRAEIKAHRLERAARRLAELRLRADVRPVEGAGLVVADTALLAAHNNTYGPLPAFYVDKAFTCRDCGADEVWTAKQQKWWYEVALGNINSTAVRCRACRIARRALLRQA
;
A
#
# COMPACT_ATOMS: atom_id res chain seq x y z
N MET A 1 -34.03 -39.51 24.11
CA MET A 1 -33.79 -39.22 22.67
C MET A 1 -33.95 -37.72 22.47
N LYS A 2 -32.94 -37.01 21.94
CA LYS A 2 -33.04 -35.55 21.74
C LYS A 2 -34.01 -35.26 20.59
N SER A 3 -34.85 -34.24 20.75
CA SER A 3 -35.75 -33.78 19.69
C SER A 3 -34.94 -33.31 18.48
N ASN A 4 -35.48 -33.51 17.27
CA ASN A 4 -34.90 -32.96 16.04
C ASN A 4 -34.60 -31.45 16.15
N LYS A 5 -35.43 -30.70 16.88
CA LYS A 5 -35.21 -29.27 17.15
C LYS A 5 -33.93 -29.03 17.98
N GLN A 6 -33.71 -29.85 19.01
CA GLN A 6 -32.51 -29.78 19.85
C GLN A 6 -31.25 -30.14 19.05
N ARG A 7 -31.31 -31.19 18.24
CA ARG A 7 -30.18 -31.62 17.39
C ARG A 7 -29.80 -30.56 16.34
N ARG A 8 -30.79 -29.90 15.73
CA ARG A 8 -30.54 -28.79 14.77
C ARG A 8 -29.90 -27.57 15.46
N ALA A 9 -30.33 -27.24 16.68
CA ALA A 9 -29.74 -26.15 17.45
C ALA A 9 -28.26 -26.44 17.80
N GLU A 10 -27.95 -27.66 18.22
CA GLU A 10 -26.57 -28.10 18.50
C GLU A 10 -25.67 -28.01 17.26
N ILE A 11 -26.16 -28.47 16.10
CA ILE A 11 -25.42 -28.37 14.84
C ILE A 11 -25.16 -26.91 14.46
N LYS A 12 -26.14 -26.01 14.64
CA LYS A 12 -25.98 -24.58 14.37
C LYS A 12 -24.95 -23.94 15.32
N ALA A 13 -24.99 -24.27 16.60
CA ALA A 13 -24.03 -23.78 17.59
C ALA A 13 -22.60 -24.17 17.21
N HIS A 14 -22.37 -25.45 16.89
CA HIS A 14 -21.05 -25.93 16.45
C HIS A 14 -20.55 -25.31 15.14
N ARG A 15 -21.46 -24.90 14.24
CA ARG A 15 -21.09 -24.19 13.00
C ARG A 15 -20.65 -22.76 13.31
N LEU A 16 -21.38 -22.06 14.16
CA LEU A 16 -21.04 -20.70 14.60
C LEU A 16 -19.71 -20.67 15.35
N GLU A 17 -19.50 -21.63 16.24
CA GLU A 17 -18.25 -21.76 16.98
C GLU A 17 -17.05 -22.00 16.05
N ARG A 18 -17.19 -22.88 15.06
CA ARG A 18 -16.16 -23.09 14.03
C ARG A 18 -15.89 -21.84 13.19
N ALA A 19 -16.93 -21.12 12.80
CA ALA A 19 -16.79 -19.86 12.06
C ALA A 19 -16.06 -18.80 12.89
N ALA A 20 -16.41 -18.66 14.17
CA ALA A 20 -15.76 -17.73 15.09
C ALA A 20 -14.27 -18.09 15.28
N ARG A 21 -13.95 -19.37 15.45
CA ARG A 21 -12.56 -19.85 15.57
C ARG A 21 -11.73 -19.52 14.34
N ARG A 22 -12.28 -19.76 13.14
CA ARG A 22 -11.63 -19.44 11.87
C ARG A 22 -11.42 -17.93 11.68
N LEU A 23 -12.40 -17.12 12.09
CA LEU A 23 -12.28 -15.66 12.05
C LEU A 23 -11.19 -15.15 13.00
N ALA A 24 -11.09 -15.72 14.21
CA ALA A 24 -10.05 -15.37 15.17
C ALA A 24 -8.65 -15.74 14.65
N GLU A 25 -8.50 -16.90 14.02
CA GLU A 25 -7.24 -17.32 13.40
C GLU A 25 -6.81 -16.38 12.25
N LEU A 26 -7.75 -15.95 11.40
CA LEU A 26 -7.47 -14.99 10.34
C LEU A 26 -7.06 -13.62 10.89
N ARG A 27 -7.63 -13.18 12.02
CA ARG A 27 -7.24 -11.94 12.70
C ARG A 27 -5.82 -12.02 13.26
N LEU A 28 -5.46 -13.12 13.92
CA LEU A 28 -4.10 -13.34 14.44
C LEU A 28 -3.04 -13.33 13.31
N ARG A 29 -3.39 -13.83 12.12
CA ARG A 29 -2.50 -13.76 10.94
C ARG A 29 -2.43 -12.36 10.33
N ALA A 30 -3.47 -11.54 10.49
CA ALA A 30 -3.48 -10.16 10.03
C ALA A 30 -2.69 -9.21 10.97
N ASP A 31 -2.47 -9.59 12.23
CA ASP A 31 -1.64 -8.85 13.20
C ASP A 31 -0.12 -8.99 12.94
N VAL A 32 0.29 -9.68 11.87
CA VAL A 32 1.66 -9.62 11.37
C VAL A 32 1.89 -8.21 10.82
N ARG A 33 2.47 -7.33 11.65
CA ARG A 33 2.94 -6.00 11.23
C ARG A 33 3.73 -6.14 9.93
N PRO A 34 3.45 -5.34 8.89
CA PRO A 34 4.26 -5.37 7.69
C PRO A 34 5.69 -5.04 8.08
N VAL A 35 6.61 -5.93 7.74
CA VAL A 35 8.04 -5.69 7.93
C VAL A 35 8.40 -4.47 7.08
N GLU A 36 8.75 -3.36 7.71
CA GLU A 36 9.45 -2.26 7.04
C GLU A 36 10.86 -2.75 6.69
N GLY A 37 10.96 -3.55 5.63
CA GLY A 37 12.20 -4.06 5.09
C GLY A 37 12.84 -3.06 4.14
N ALA A 38 14.11 -3.27 3.81
CA ALA A 38 14.77 -2.53 2.74
C ALA A 38 13.96 -2.71 1.43
N GLY A 39 13.28 -1.64 1.02
CA GLY A 39 12.50 -1.58 -0.22
C GLY A 39 11.00 -1.87 -0.11
N LEU A 40 10.42 -1.97 1.09
CA LEU A 40 8.96 -2.09 1.29
C LEU A 40 8.48 -1.13 2.40
N VAL A 41 7.42 -0.36 2.13
CA VAL A 41 6.84 0.57 3.11
C VAL A 41 5.32 0.55 3.03
N VAL A 42 4.62 0.52 4.17
CA VAL A 42 3.15 0.52 4.24
C VAL A 42 2.58 1.86 3.76
N ALA A 43 1.49 1.80 2.99
CA ALA A 43 0.77 2.99 2.54
C ALA A 43 -0.36 3.34 3.53
N ASP A 44 -0.61 4.64 3.72
CA ASP A 44 -1.81 5.13 4.40
C ASP A 44 -2.98 5.14 3.40
N THR A 45 -3.72 4.03 3.36
CA THR A 45 -4.81 3.85 2.39
C THR A 45 -5.97 4.82 2.61
N ALA A 46 -6.21 5.26 3.86
CA ALA A 46 -7.27 6.21 4.16
C ALA A 46 -6.93 7.61 3.63
N LEU A 47 -5.69 8.06 3.87
CA LEU A 47 -5.19 9.31 3.33
C LEU A 47 -5.19 9.30 1.79
N LEU A 48 -4.72 8.21 1.19
CA LEU A 48 -4.73 8.07 -0.28
C LEU A 48 -6.14 8.17 -0.85
N ALA A 49 -7.12 7.52 -0.22
CA ALA A 49 -8.52 7.57 -0.65
C ALA A 49 -9.13 8.97 -0.54
N ALA A 50 -8.69 9.77 0.44
CA ALA A 50 -9.20 11.12 0.63
C ALA A 50 -8.68 12.12 -0.42
N HIS A 51 -7.44 11.94 -0.89
CA HIS A 51 -6.78 12.93 -1.76
C HIS A 51 -6.60 12.49 -3.22
N ASN A 52 -6.69 11.20 -3.53
CA ASN A 52 -6.57 10.70 -4.90
C ASN A 52 -7.92 10.31 -5.48
N ASN A 53 -8.34 11.02 -6.54
CA ASN A 53 -9.45 10.59 -7.37
C ASN A 53 -8.93 9.67 -8.48
N THR A 54 -8.91 8.37 -8.23
CA THR A 54 -8.52 7.34 -9.19
C THR A 54 -9.58 6.24 -9.26
N TYR A 55 -9.77 5.67 -10.46
CA TYR A 55 -10.67 4.53 -10.66
C TYR A 55 -10.00 3.18 -10.35
N GLY A 56 -8.68 3.18 -10.16
CA GLY A 56 -7.90 1.97 -9.84
C GLY A 56 -7.75 1.72 -8.33
N PRO A 57 -7.36 0.50 -7.93
CA PRO A 57 -7.08 0.21 -6.53
C PRO A 57 -5.89 1.03 -6.03
N LEU A 58 -6.04 1.59 -4.83
CA LEU A 58 -4.93 2.25 -4.13
C LEU A 58 -3.99 1.19 -3.54
N PRO A 59 -2.67 1.44 -3.56
CA PRO A 59 -1.70 0.47 -3.04
C PRO A 59 -1.82 0.36 -1.52
N ALA A 60 -1.69 -0.86 -0.99
CA ALA A 60 -1.54 -1.10 0.45
C ALA A 60 -0.10 -0.90 0.94
N PHE A 61 0.87 -0.96 0.02
CA PHE A 61 2.30 -0.77 0.30
C PHE A 61 3.02 -0.25 -0.96
N TYR A 62 4.14 0.42 -0.74
CA TYR A 62 5.08 0.84 -1.75
C TYR A 62 6.27 -0.10 -1.79
N VAL A 63 6.77 -0.37 -3.01
CA VAL A 63 7.98 -1.16 -3.27
C VAL A 63 8.97 -0.34 -4.05
N ASP A 64 10.27 -0.54 -3.84
CA ASP A 64 11.31 0.10 -4.65
C ASP A 64 11.07 -0.15 -6.16
N LYS A 65 11.15 0.91 -6.96
CA LYS A 65 10.93 0.85 -8.41
C LYS A 65 12.15 1.39 -9.14
N ALA A 66 12.82 0.54 -9.91
CA ALA A 66 13.86 0.99 -10.83
C ALA A 66 13.25 1.87 -11.93
N PHE A 67 13.97 2.90 -12.36
CA PHE A 67 13.62 3.73 -13.51
C PHE A 67 14.88 4.29 -14.17
N THR A 68 14.80 4.55 -15.47
CA THR A 68 15.86 5.22 -16.21
C THR A 68 15.53 6.70 -16.36
N CYS A 69 16.50 7.57 -16.04
CA CYS A 69 16.33 9.01 -16.15
C CYS A 69 16.14 9.42 -17.61
N ARG A 70 15.03 10.10 -17.93
CA ARG A 70 14.73 10.51 -19.31
C ARG A 70 15.69 11.56 -19.90
N ASP A 71 16.41 12.28 -19.05
CA ASP A 71 17.30 13.36 -19.52
C ASP A 71 18.74 12.87 -19.69
N CYS A 72 19.28 12.11 -18.72
CA CYS A 72 20.69 11.67 -18.74
C CYS A 72 20.90 10.16 -18.95
N GLY A 73 19.83 9.36 -18.97
CA GLY A 73 19.92 7.90 -19.16
C GLY A 73 20.40 7.11 -17.94
N ALA A 74 20.67 7.74 -16.79
CA ALA A 74 21.11 7.03 -15.58
C ALA A 74 20.01 6.14 -15.00
N ASP A 75 20.36 4.92 -14.62
CA ASP A 75 19.48 3.99 -13.91
C ASP A 75 19.47 4.31 -12.41
N GLU A 76 18.28 4.48 -11.87
CA GLU A 76 18.03 4.93 -10.50
C GLU A 76 16.89 4.13 -9.87
N VAL A 77 16.79 4.18 -8.55
CA VAL A 77 15.70 3.54 -7.81
C VAL A 77 14.82 4.60 -7.17
N TRP A 78 13.54 4.60 -7.52
CA TRP A 78 12.52 5.33 -6.79
C TRP A 78 12.10 4.51 -5.58
N THR A 79 12.71 4.84 -4.44
CA THR A 79 12.54 4.05 -3.23
C THR A 79 11.10 4.10 -2.70
N ALA A 80 10.67 3.06 -2.00
CA ALA A 80 9.37 3.00 -1.33
C ALA A 80 9.16 4.17 -0.36
N LYS A 81 10.24 4.61 0.32
CA LYS A 81 10.22 5.80 1.20
C LYS A 81 9.95 7.10 0.42
N GLN A 82 10.60 7.26 -0.73
CA GLN A 82 10.36 8.43 -1.60
C GLN A 82 8.96 8.42 -2.20
N GLN A 83 8.43 7.24 -2.54
CA GLN A 83 7.05 7.07 -2.98
C GLN A 83 6.07 7.50 -1.88
N LYS A 84 6.24 6.97 -0.65
CA LYS A 84 5.40 7.35 0.49
C LYS A 84 5.40 8.85 0.72
N TRP A 85 6.57 9.48 0.79
CA TRP A 85 6.65 10.93 0.93
C TRP A 85 5.93 11.67 -0.21
N TRP A 86 6.11 11.22 -1.45
CA TRP A 86 5.50 11.88 -2.61
C TRP A 86 3.98 11.81 -2.60
N TYR A 87 3.41 10.63 -2.36
CA TYR A 87 1.96 10.44 -2.44
C TYR A 87 1.22 10.91 -1.18
N GLU A 88 1.84 10.81 -0.01
CA GLU A 88 1.16 11.07 1.26
C GLU A 88 1.50 12.45 1.84
N VAL A 89 2.73 12.95 1.66
CA VAL A 89 3.16 14.25 2.22
C VAL A 89 3.06 15.35 1.19
N ALA A 90 3.61 15.12 0.00
CA ALA A 90 3.53 16.08 -1.10
C ALA A 90 2.18 16.03 -1.86
N LEU A 91 1.29 15.09 -1.50
CA LEU A 91 -0.03 14.85 -2.10
C LEU A 91 0.03 14.72 -3.63
N GLY A 92 1.12 14.12 -4.14
CA GLY A 92 1.26 13.82 -5.55
C GLY A 92 0.21 12.81 -6.00
N ASN A 93 -0.23 12.93 -7.25
CA ASN A 93 -1.21 12.00 -7.84
C ASN A 93 -0.64 10.58 -7.85
N ILE A 94 -1.41 9.59 -7.39
CA ILE A 94 -1.02 8.19 -7.27
C ILE A 94 -0.56 7.55 -8.59
N ASN A 95 -1.05 8.06 -9.73
CA ASN A 95 -0.69 7.59 -11.06
C ASN A 95 0.64 8.19 -11.58
N SER A 96 1.27 9.09 -10.84
CA SER A 96 2.56 9.68 -11.23
C SER A 96 3.74 8.78 -10.83
N THR A 97 4.83 8.86 -11.59
CA THR A 97 6.07 8.10 -11.35
C THR A 97 7.32 8.96 -11.39
N ALA A 98 8.42 8.47 -10.80
CA ALA A 98 9.74 9.08 -10.98
C ALA A 98 10.26 8.82 -12.39
N VAL A 99 10.75 9.88 -13.04
CA VAL A 99 11.18 9.86 -14.44
C VAL A 99 12.49 10.60 -14.68
N ARG A 100 13.05 11.20 -13.62
CA ARG A 100 14.30 11.98 -13.63
C ARG A 100 15.07 11.72 -12.35
N CYS A 101 16.38 11.54 -12.48
CA CYS A 101 17.28 11.44 -11.35
C CYS A 101 17.31 12.74 -10.52
N ARG A 102 17.87 12.69 -9.32
CA ARG A 102 17.98 13.86 -8.43
C ARG A 102 18.79 14.99 -9.07
N ALA A 103 19.90 14.65 -9.74
CA ALA A 103 20.76 15.64 -10.39
C ALA A 103 20.01 16.44 -11.48
N CYS A 104 19.33 15.75 -12.40
CA CYS A 104 18.55 16.39 -13.46
C CYS A 104 17.38 17.23 -12.90
N ARG A 105 16.73 16.79 -11.81
CA ARG A 105 15.69 17.60 -11.15
C ARG A 105 16.25 18.91 -10.58
N ILE A 106 17.44 18.87 -9.96
CA ILE A 106 18.09 20.08 -9.40
C ILE A 106 18.51 21.03 -10.53
N ALA A 107 19.16 20.51 -11.57
CA ALA A 107 19.58 21.31 -12.72
C ALA A 107 18.39 22.02 -13.38
N ARG A 108 17.28 21.30 -13.61
CA ARG A 108 16.06 21.88 -14.18
C ARG A 108 15.46 22.98 -13.30
N ARG A 109 15.43 22.78 -11.98
CA ARG A 109 14.95 23.80 -11.03
C ARG A 109 15.84 25.04 -11.02
N ALA A 110 17.16 24.88 -11.21
CA ALA A 110 18.07 26.01 -11.34
C ALA A 110 17.79 26.83 -12.60
N LEU A 111 17.59 26.16 -13.74
CA LEU A 111 17.24 26.81 -15.02
C LEU A 111 15.92 27.59 -14.92
N LEU A 112 14.88 27.00 -14.33
CA LEU A 112 13.57 27.65 -14.17
C LEU A 112 13.57 28.87 -13.24
N ARG A 113 14.57 29.00 -12.35
CA ARG A 113 14.68 30.18 -11.47
C ARG A 113 15.42 31.35 -12.12
N GLN A 114 16.08 31.10 -13.25
CA GLN A 114 16.84 32.10 -14.00
C GLN A 114 16.05 32.67 -15.19
N ALA A 115 14.89 32.09 -15.48
CA ALA A 115 13.94 32.52 -16.51
C ALA A 115 12.76 33.23 -15.85
#